data_AF-A0A453E016-F1
#
_entry.id   AF-A0A453E016-F1
#
_cell.length_a   1.000
_cell.length_b   1.000
_cell.length_c   1.000
_cell.angle_alpha   90.00
_cell.angle_beta   90.00
_cell.angle_gamma   90.00
#
_symmetry.space_group_name_H-M   'P 1'
#
loop_
_entity.id
_entity.type
_entity.pdbx_description
1 polymer ?
#
loop_
_entity_poly.entity_id
_entity_poly.type
_entity_poly.pdbx_seq_one_letter_code
_entity_poly.pdbx_strand_id
1 'polypeptide(L)'
;RLEASVQFSWRTIDDDQECCLASAWYEVLSVVHMMAMLALFEANLKLIPRDGQNGTEKKVSEDSKKDVVDSLLRASGCLDYSVHHVLVKIPAQIKKGFPSYLQEGMLEAISIQSLAQCVEIQLGLASECEKATLSVKRRLACEQVSYFSKAHYCLSGCDTSDSYGKKLLLFLKWKCMDAKVP
;
A
#
# COMPACT_ATOMS: atom_id res chain seq x y z
N ARG A 1 24.77 16.37 18.40
CA ARG A 1 24.05 16.24 17.11
C ARG A 1 24.14 14.77 16.72
N LEU A 2 23.07 13.99 16.90
CA LEU A 2 23.08 12.51 16.74
C LEU A 2 23.05 12.04 15.28
N GLU A 3 22.76 12.94 14.33
CA GLU A 3 22.44 12.62 12.93
C GLU A 3 23.50 11.81 12.16
N ALA A 4 24.74 11.74 12.64
CA ALA A 4 25.81 10.92 12.03
C ALA A 4 26.54 10.02 13.05
N SER A 5 26.06 9.95 14.29
CA SER A 5 26.74 9.24 15.39
C SER A 5 26.18 7.85 15.66
N VAL A 6 25.02 7.52 15.09
CA VAL A 6 24.32 6.24 15.29
C VAL A 6 23.96 5.68 13.91
N GLN A 7 24.30 4.41 13.71
CA GLN A 7 23.85 3.64 12.55
C GLN A 7 22.56 2.89 12.91
N PHE A 8 21.61 2.91 11.98
CA PHE A 8 20.35 2.19 12.08
C PHE A 8 20.33 1.08 11.04
N SER A 9 20.00 -0.13 11.46
CA SER A 9 20.03 -1.34 10.65
C SER A 9 18.64 -1.93 10.52
N TRP A 10 18.19 -2.14 9.29
CA TRP A 10 16.90 -2.78 8.99
C TRP A 10 17.10 -3.93 8.01
N ARG A 11 16.42 -5.04 8.25
CA ARG A 11 16.40 -6.18 7.32
C ARG A 11 15.64 -5.83 6.05
N THR A 12 16.18 -6.19 4.90
CA THR A 12 15.51 -6.00 3.61
C THR A 12 14.39 -7.03 3.38
N ILE A 13 13.43 -6.70 2.51
CA ILE A 13 12.26 -7.57 2.24
C ILE A 13 12.65 -8.85 1.47
N ASP A 14 13.62 -8.78 0.57
CA ASP A 14 13.86 -9.84 -0.43
C ASP A 14 14.90 -10.89 -0.07
N ASP A 15 15.76 -10.66 0.93
CA ASP A 15 16.75 -11.64 1.42
C ASP A 15 17.34 -11.13 2.73
N ASP A 16 17.91 -12.02 3.56
CA ASP A 16 18.41 -11.83 4.95
C ASP A 16 19.55 -10.79 5.11
N GLN A 17 19.66 -9.83 4.20
CA GLN A 17 20.59 -8.70 4.22
C GLN A 17 20.04 -7.55 5.06
N GLU A 18 20.98 -6.79 5.65
CA GLU A 18 20.69 -5.59 6.43
C GLU A 18 21.09 -4.34 5.66
N CYS A 19 20.20 -3.35 5.62
CA CYS A 19 20.50 -2.00 5.17
C CYS A 19 20.83 -1.13 6.39
N CYS A 20 22.10 -0.72 6.49
CA CYS A 20 22.64 0.05 7.60
C CYS A 20 22.94 1.49 7.17
N LEU A 21 22.21 2.47 7.69
CA LEU A 21 22.40 3.89 7.35
C LEU A 21 22.48 4.76 8.61
N ALA A 22 23.43 5.70 8.62
CA ALA A 22 23.59 6.67 9.69
C ALA A 22 22.66 7.88 9.48
N SER A 23 21.37 7.69 9.73
CA SER A 23 20.36 8.76 9.63
C SER A 23 19.14 8.48 10.52
N ALA A 24 18.84 9.40 11.44
CA ALA A 24 17.63 9.31 12.24
C ALA A 24 16.35 9.43 11.38
N TRP A 25 16.40 10.14 10.26
CA TRP A 25 15.27 10.22 9.34
C TRP A 25 15.07 8.92 8.54
N TYR A 26 16.14 8.15 8.30
CA TYR A 26 16.03 6.80 7.76
C TYR A 26 15.33 5.87 8.76
N GLU A 27 15.69 5.95 10.04
CA GLU A 27 14.98 5.19 11.09
C GLU A 27 13.48 5.52 11.11
N VAL A 28 13.13 6.81 11.09
CA VAL A 28 11.73 7.25 11.02
C VAL A 28 11.04 6.71 9.77
N LEU A 29 11.69 6.77 8.61
CA LEU A 29 11.15 6.22 7.36
C LEU A 29 10.86 4.72 7.48
N SER A 30 11.81 3.94 8.00
CA SER A 30 11.68 2.48 8.15
C SER A 30 10.54 2.11 9.11
N VAL A 31 10.42 2.81 10.24
CA VAL A 31 9.33 2.58 11.21
C VAL A 31 7.97 2.93 10.59
N VAL A 32 7.84 4.08 9.93
CA VAL A 32 6.57 4.50 9.32
C VAL A 32 6.19 3.58 8.16
N HIS A 33 7.16 3.15 7.35
CA HIS A 33 6.95 2.14 6.31
C HIS A 33 6.46 0.82 6.91
N MET A 34 7.10 0.32 7.98
CA MET A 34 6.66 -0.90 8.67
C MET A 34 5.23 -0.77 9.21
N MET A 35 4.87 0.37 9.80
CA MET A 35 3.50 0.64 10.26
C MET A 35 2.48 0.55 9.11
N ALA A 36 2.81 1.09 7.93
CA ALA A 36 1.96 0.99 6.76
C ALA A 36 1.82 -0.47 6.28
N MET A 37 2.94 -1.20 6.20
CA MET A 37 2.94 -2.60 5.76
C MET A 37 2.18 -3.51 6.72
N LEU A 38 2.27 -3.27 8.03
CA LEU A 38 1.48 -3.98 9.04
C LEU A 38 -0.02 -3.70 8.87
N ALA A 39 -0.42 -2.44 8.65
CA ALA A 39 -1.82 -2.10 8.42
C ALA A 39 -2.37 -2.76 7.14
N LEU A 40 -1.57 -2.84 6.07
CA LEU A 40 -1.91 -3.58 4.85
C LEU A 40 -2.05 -5.09 5.10
N PHE A 41 -1.12 -5.67 5.87
CA PHE A 41 -1.16 -7.08 6.22
C PHE A 41 -2.41 -7.43 7.05
N GLU A 42 -2.73 -6.63 8.06
CA GLU A 42 -3.93 -6.80 8.89
C GLU A 42 -5.21 -6.65 8.06
N ALA A 43 -5.27 -5.68 7.13
CA ALA A 43 -6.37 -5.53 6.21
C ALA A 43 -6.58 -6.80 5.36
N ASN A 44 -5.50 -7.35 4.80
CA ASN A 44 -5.56 -8.59 4.03
C ASN A 44 -6.07 -9.76 4.88
N LEU A 45 -5.58 -9.92 6.11
CA LEU A 45 -6.04 -10.99 7.01
C LEU A 45 -7.53 -10.91 7.33
N LYS A 46 -8.10 -9.70 7.47
CA LYS A 46 -9.53 -9.49 7.72
C LYS A 46 -10.41 -9.81 6.51
N LEU A 47 -9.85 -9.76 5.30
CA LEU A 47 -10.54 -10.08 4.06
C LEU A 47 -10.54 -11.58 3.74
N ILE A 48 -9.73 -12.39 4.41
CA ILE A 48 -9.73 -13.85 4.23
C ILE A 48 -10.99 -14.42 4.92
N PRO A 49 -11.92 -15.06 4.17
CA PRO A 49 -13.05 -15.76 4.77
C PRO A 49 -12.53 -16.84 5.72
N ARG A 50 -13.03 -16.87 6.96
CA ARG A 50 -12.71 -17.95 7.89
C ARG A 50 -13.70 -19.08 7.70
N ASP A 51 -13.20 -20.30 7.55
CA ASP A 51 -14.02 -21.50 7.44
C ASP A 51 -15.02 -21.56 8.61
N GLY A 52 -16.31 -21.58 8.29
CA GLY A 52 -17.33 -21.92 9.25
C GLY A 52 -17.23 -23.41 9.58
N GLN A 53 -17.42 -23.79 10.84
CA GLN A 53 -17.41 -25.20 11.30
C GLN A 53 -18.36 -26.14 10.53
N ASN A 54 -19.22 -25.64 9.63
CA ASN A 54 -20.25 -26.41 8.92
C ASN A 54 -20.19 -26.31 7.37
N GLY A 55 -19.04 -25.98 6.77
CA GLY A 55 -18.87 -26.03 5.30
C GLY A 55 -19.65 -24.99 4.50
N THR A 56 -20.23 -24.00 5.16
CA THR A 56 -20.78 -22.80 4.51
C THR A 56 -19.71 -21.71 4.52
N GLU A 57 -19.29 -21.27 3.35
CA GLU A 57 -18.30 -20.19 3.18
C GLU A 57 -18.82 -18.92 3.86
N LYS A 58 -18.18 -18.49 4.95
CA LYS A 58 -18.63 -17.33 5.72
C LYS A 58 -18.12 -16.06 5.04
N LYS A 59 -19.00 -15.40 4.29
CA LYS A 59 -18.76 -14.07 3.71
C LYS A 59 -18.23 -13.09 4.76
N VAL A 60 -17.24 -12.28 4.39
CA VAL A 60 -16.69 -11.21 5.25
C VAL A 60 -17.80 -10.22 5.62
N SER A 61 -17.93 -9.91 6.91
CA SER A 61 -18.98 -9.01 7.42
C SER A 61 -18.77 -7.56 6.95
N GLU A 62 -19.86 -6.79 6.86
CA GLU A 62 -19.78 -5.36 6.50
C GLU A 62 -18.91 -4.57 7.47
N ASP A 63 -18.98 -4.85 8.77
CA ASP A 63 -18.16 -4.15 9.77
C ASP A 63 -16.67 -4.49 9.60
N SER A 64 -16.33 -5.75 9.28
CA SER A 64 -14.95 -6.12 8.94
C SER A 64 -14.46 -5.38 7.68
N LYS A 65 -15.32 -5.23 6.67
CA LYS A 65 -15.02 -4.43 5.47
C LYS A 65 -14.78 -2.95 5.81
N LYS A 66 -15.52 -2.36 6.75
CA LYS A 66 -15.28 -0.98 7.22
C LYS A 66 -13.96 -0.87 7.99
N ASP A 67 -13.64 -1.82 8.85
CA ASP A 67 -12.35 -1.86 9.55
C ASP A 67 -11.17 -1.97 8.57
N VAL A 68 -11.36 -2.72 7.47
CA VAL A 68 -10.39 -2.83 6.38
C VAL A 68 -10.20 -1.48 5.69
N VAL A 69 -11.28 -0.74 5.41
CA VAL A 69 -11.20 0.62 4.84
C VAL A 69 -10.34 1.52 5.73
N ASP A 70 -10.55 1.51 7.04
CA ASP A 70 -9.77 2.32 7.99
C ASP A 70 -8.28 1.91 8.02
N SER A 71 -7.99 0.61 7.99
CA SER A 71 -6.62 0.10 7.91
C SER A 71 -5.92 0.53 6.61
N LEU A 72 -6.60 0.46 5.46
CA LEU A 72 -6.06 0.86 4.16
C LEU A 72 -5.80 2.37 4.10
N LEU A 73 -6.72 3.20 4.63
CA LEU A 73 -6.54 4.64 4.71
C LEU A 73 -5.35 5.02 5.61
N ARG A 74 -5.18 4.32 6.74
CA ARG A 74 -4.02 4.50 7.61
C ARG A 74 -2.71 4.18 6.90
N ALA A 75 -2.65 3.05 6.17
CA ALA A 75 -1.48 2.67 5.40
C ALA A 75 -1.13 3.72 4.34
N SER A 76 -2.13 4.18 3.56
CA SER A 76 -1.95 5.25 2.59
C SER A 76 -1.42 6.53 3.25
N GLY A 77 -2.02 6.96 4.35
CA GLY A 77 -1.58 8.16 5.07
C GLY A 77 -0.15 8.07 5.60
N CYS A 78 0.28 6.91 6.11
CA CYS A 78 1.66 6.69 6.54
C CYS A 78 2.66 6.79 5.37
N LEU A 79 2.33 6.21 4.22
CA LEU A 79 3.20 6.23 3.04
C LEU A 79 3.24 7.61 2.37
N ASP A 80 2.09 8.28 2.28
CA ASP A 80 2.00 9.67 1.81
C ASP A 80 2.82 10.61 2.71
N TYR A 81 2.72 10.45 4.03
CA TYR A 81 3.53 11.19 4.98
C TYR A 81 5.03 10.90 4.81
N SER A 82 5.38 9.64 4.53
CA SER A 82 6.76 9.24 4.25
C SER A 82 7.32 10.00 3.05
N VAL A 83 6.57 10.06 1.95
CA VAL A 83 6.98 10.73 0.71
C VAL A 83 7.11 12.25 0.92
N HIS A 84 6.07 12.90 1.44
CA HIS A 84 6.01 14.36 1.47
C HIS A 84 6.74 15.01 2.66
N HIS A 85 6.92 14.29 3.76
CA HIS A 85 7.46 14.88 5.00
C HIS A 85 8.75 14.22 5.50
N VAL A 86 8.94 12.92 5.27
CA VAL A 86 10.13 12.20 5.76
C VAL A 86 11.24 12.21 4.71
N LEU A 87 10.95 11.76 3.47
CA LEU A 87 11.95 11.67 2.39
C LEU A 87 12.60 13.02 2.09
N VAL A 88 11.85 14.12 2.18
CA VAL A 88 12.37 15.48 1.94
C VAL A 88 13.43 15.92 2.95
N LYS A 89 13.50 15.25 4.11
CA LYS A 89 14.51 15.51 5.15
C LYS A 89 15.77 14.66 5.00
N ILE A 90 15.74 13.64 4.13
CA ILE A 90 16.86 12.72 3.95
C ILE A 90 17.74 13.23 2.80
N PRO A 91 19.04 13.48 3.03
CA PRO A 91 19.94 13.91 1.98
C PRO A 91 20.06 12.89 0.83
N ALA A 92 20.22 13.39 -0.41
CA ALA A 92 20.28 12.55 -1.61
C ALA A 92 21.39 11.48 -1.55
N GLN A 93 22.52 11.77 -0.91
CA GLN A 93 23.60 10.80 -0.72
C GLN A 93 23.19 9.60 0.12
N ILE A 94 22.29 9.78 1.09
CA ILE A 94 21.77 8.68 1.93
C ILE A 94 20.72 7.89 1.15
N LYS A 95 19.87 8.57 0.37
CA LYS A 95 18.85 7.92 -0.48
C LYS A 95 19.44 6.96 -1.51
N LYS A 96 20.67 7.18 -1.98
CA LYS A 96 21.38 6.26 -2.88
C LYS A 96 21.63 4.87 -2.27
N GLY A 97 21.67 4.79 -0.94
CA GLY A 97 21.82 3.53 -0.21
C GLY A 97 20.49 2.86 0.13
N PHE A 98 19.35 3.42 -0.28
CA PHE A 98 18.05 2.84 0.02
C PHE A 98 17.83 1.53 -0.74
N PRO A 99 17.22 0.54 -0.09
CA PRO A 99 16.67 -0.60 -0.81
C PRO A 99 15.56 -0.14 -1.77
N SER A 100 15.31 -0.91 -2.82
CA SER A 100 14.36 -0.55 -3.88
C SER A 100 12.95 -0.29 -3.35
N TYR A 101 12.53 -1.01 -2.31
CA TYR A 101 11.21 -0.86 -1.71
C TYR A 101 10.98 0.47 -0.94
N LEU A 102 12.06 1.21 -0.63
CA LEU A 102 11.99 2.54 0.01
C LEU A 102 12.18 3.70 -0.97
N GLN A 103 12.28 3.43 -2.27
CA GLN A 103 12.33 4.49 -3.28
C GLN A 103 11.02 5.26 -3.34
N GLU A 104 11.10 6.55 -3.67
CA GLU A 104 9.96 7.49 -3.65
C GLU A 104 8.75 6.96 -4.44
N GLY A 105 8.95 6.61 -5.71
CA GLY A 105 7.86 6.12 -6.55
C GLY A 105 7.31 4.76 -6.12
N MET A 106 8.07 3.94 -5.37
CA MET A 106 7.55 2.73 -4.75
C MET A 106 6.57 3.07 -3.62
N LEU A 107 6.98 3.97 -2.71
CA LEU A 107 6.14 4.39 -1.59
C LEU A 107 4.87 5.08 -2.07
N GLU A 108 4.97 5.93 -3.10
CA GLU A 108 3.82 6.53 -3.77
C GLU A 108 2.89 5.48 -4.38
N ALA A 109 3.45 4.52 -5.12
CA ALA A 109 2.65 3.47 -5.75
C ALA A 109 1.88 2.63 -4.71
N ILE A 110 2.51 2.27 -3.59
CA ILE A 110 1.86 1.51 -2.51
C ILE A 110 0.80 2.39 -1.80
N SER A 111 1.07 3.69 -1.59
CA SER A 111 0.08 4.61 -1.02
C SER A 111 -1.18 4.67 -1.89
N ILE A 112 -1.01 4.89 -3.20
CA ILE A 112 -2.12 4.98 -4.15
C ILE A 112 -2.82 3.63 -4.32
N GLN A 113 -2.07 2.52 -4.31
CA GLN A 113 -2.67 1.18 -4.31
C GLN A 113 -3.59 0.98 -3.10
N SER A 114 -3.19 1.45 -1.93
CA SER A 114 -3.98 1.33 -0.70
C SER A 114 -5.30 2.10 -0.83
N LEU A 115 -5.28 3.28 -1.46
CA LEU A 115 -6.50 4.04 -1.80
C LEU A 115 -7.37 3.29 -2.83
N ALA A 116 -6.75 2.70 -3.86
CA ALA A 116 -7.47 1.93 -4.87
C ALA A 116 -8.23 0.74 -4.24
N GLN A 117 -7.57 0.01 -3.33
CA GLN A 117 -8.17 -1.09 -2.58
C GLN A 117 -9.28 -0.58 -1.63
N CYS A 118 -9.11 0.59 -1.01
CA CYS A 118 -10.16 1.20 -0.20
C CYS A 118 -11.44 1.43 -1.02
N VAL A 119 -11.29 2.00 -2.22
CA VAL A 119 -12.41 2.24 -3.13
C VAL A 119 -13.02 0.93 -3.64
N GLU A 120 -12.20 -0.10 -3.88
CA GLU A 120 -12.67 -1.45 -4.24
C GLU A 120 -13.61 -2.02 -3.16
N ILE A 121 -13.23 -1.93 -1.88
CA ILE A 121 -14.06 -2.40 -0.77
C ILE A 121 -15.34 -1.56 -0.64
N GLN A 122 -15.25 -0.24 -0.77
CA GLN A 122 -16.41 0.65 -0.75
C GLN A 122 -17.38 0.38 -1.91
N LEU A 123 -16.88 0.08 -3.11
CA LEU A 123 -17.69 -0.32 -4.25
C LEU A 123 -18.41 -1.64 -3.98
N GLY A 124 -17.73 -2.62 -3.38
CA GLY A 124 -18.34 -3.88 -2.96
C GLY A 124 -19.49 -3.65 -1.96
N LEU A 125 -19.29 -2.79 -0.95
CA LEU A 125 -20.34 -2.40 0.01
C LEU A 125 -21.50 -1.67 -0.68
N ALA A 126 -21.21 -0.72 -1.56
CA ALA A 126 -22.24 0.01 -2.31
C ALA A 126 -23.05 -0.93 -3.21
N SER A 127 -22.42 -1.93 -3.83
CA SER A 127 -23.10 -2.92 -4.66
C SER A 127 -24.12 -3.74 -3.87
N GLU A 128 -23.81 -4.09 -2.63
CA GLU A 128 -24.67 -4.83 -1.69
C GLU A 128 -25.76 -3.94 -1.04
N CYS A 129 -25.60 -2.62 -1.08
CA CYS A 129 -26.53 -1.68 -0.47
C CYS A 129 -27.67 -1.27 -1.42
N GLU A 130 -28.92 -1.60 -1.05
CA GLU A 130 -30.12 -1.21 -1.82
C GLU A 130 -30.30 0.31 -1.94
N LYS A 131 -29.81 1.08 -0.95
CA LYS A 131 -29.90 2.54 -0.93
C LYS A 131 -28.85 3.22 -1.80
N ALA A 132 -27.79 2.51 -2.22
CA ALA A 132 -26.74 3.09 -3.02
C ALA A 132 -27.20 3.25 -4.47
N THR A 133 -27.26 4.51 -4.93
CA THR A 133 -27.67 4.82 -6.29
C THR A 133 -26.64 4.34 -7.32
N LEU A 134 -27.09 4.12 -8.56
CA LEU A 134 -26.21 3.77 -9.68
C LEU A 134 -25.10 4.82 -9.89
N SER A 135 -25.39 6.10 -9.64
CA SER A 135 -24.41 7.18 -9.72
C SER A 135 -23.28 7.02 -8.72
N VAL A 136 -23.57 6.56 -7.49
CA VAL A 136 -22.54 6.31 -6.47
C VAL A 136 -21.64 5.16 -6.90
N LYS A 137 -22.21 4.04 -7.35
CA LYS A 137 -21.47 2.85 -7.83
C LYS A 137 -20.54 3.21 -9.00
N ARG A 138 -21.05 3.95 -9.99
CA ARG A 138 -20.25 4.42 -11.14
C ARG A 138 -19.11 5.32 -10.73
N ARG A 139 -19.35 6.28 -9.83
CA ARG A 139 -18.28 7.17 -9.33
C ARG A 139 -17.16 6.36 -8.67
N LEU A 140 -17.50 5.43 -7.79
CA LEU A 140 -16.52 4.57 -7.12
C LEU A 140 -15.74 3.70 -8.13
N ALA A 141 -16.41 3.10 -9.11
CA ALA A 141 -15.72 2.33 -10.16
C ALA A 141 -14.74 3.19 -10.98
N CYS A 142 -15.13 4.41 -11.38
CA CYS A 142 -14.24 5.34 -12.07
C CYS A 142 -13.04 5.74 -11.20
N GLU A 143 -13.29 5.99 -9.91
CA GLU A 143 -12.25 6.35 -8.95
C GLU A 143 -11.25 5.21 -8.72
N GLN A 144 -11.73 3.97 -8.62
CA GLN A 144 -10.91 2.75 -8.53
C GLN A 144 -9.97 2.61 -9.74
N VAL A 145 -10.49 2.73 -10.97
CA VAL A 145 -9.68 2.68 -12.20
C VAL A 145 -8.62 3.79 -12.21
N SER A 146 -9.00 5.01 -11.80
CA SER A 146 -8.07 6.14 -11.72
C SER A 146 -6.92 5.84 -10.76
N TYR A 147 -7.20 5.36 -9.54
CA TYR A 147 -6.13 5.07 -8.58
C TYR A 147 -5.22 3.93 -9.03
N PHE A 148 -5.75 2.79 -9.50
CA PHE A 148 -4.87 1.71 -10.00
C PHE A 148 -4.03 2.15 -11.20
N SER A 149 -4.58 2.98 -12.09
CA SER A 149 -3.82 3.54 -13.21
C SER A 149 -2.68 4.45 -12.73
N LYS A 150 -2.94 5.31 -11.74
CA LYS A 150 -1.92 6.19 -11.13
C LYS A 150 -0.84 5.38 -10.42
N ALA A 151 -1.21 4.40 -9.61
CA ALA A 151 -0.27 3.52 -8.91
C ALA A 151 0.65 2.78 -9.90
N HIS A 152 0.07 2.21 -10.96
CA HIS A 152 0.85 1.57 -12.03
C HIS A 152 1.79 2.55 -12.72
N TYR A 153 1.34 3.77 -13.01
CA TYR A 153 2.17 4.80 -13.64
C TYR A 153 3.36 5.19 -12.76
N CYS A 154 3.14 5.50 -11.48
CA CYS A 154 4.21 5.81 -10.52
C CYS A 154 5.27 4.70 -10.47
N LEU A 155 4.83 3.44 -10.40
CA LEU A 155 5.75 2.32 -10.31
C LEU A 155 6.48 2.03 -11.63
N SER A 156 5.83 2.25 -12.77
CA SER A 156 6.42 1.98 -14.10
C SER A 156 7.63 2.86 -14.43
N GLY A 157 7.76 4.02 -13.76
CA GLY A 157 8.92 4.90 -13.87
C GLY A 157 10.07 4.55 -12.91
N CYS A 158 9.89 3.56 -12.03
CA CYS A 158 10.88 3.15 -11.04
C CYS A 158 11.74 1.99 -11.56
N ASP A 159 12.90 1.79 -10.93
CA ASP A 159 13.63 0.53 -11.07
C ASP A 159 12.87 -0.58 -10.34
N THR A 160 12.21 -1.45 -11.12
CA THR A 160 11.53 -2.64 -10.64
C THR A 160 12.29 -3.90 -11.06
N SER A 161 13.62 -3.86 -11.07
CA SER A 161 14.42 -5.04 -11.46
C SER A 161 14.38 -6.16 -10.42
N ASP A 162 14.13 -5.83 -9.15
CA ASP A 162 13.98 -6.79 -8.07
C ASP A 162 12.66 -7.59 -8.14
N SER A 163 12.61 -8.69 -7.38
CA SER A 163 11.51 -9.65 -7.45
C SER A 163 10.19 -9.06 -6.95
N TYR A 164 10.26 -8.27 -5.87
CA TYR A 164 9.11 -7.62 -5.26
C TYR A 164 8.52 -6.56 -6.18
N GLY A 165 9.35 -5.68 -6.74
CA GLY A 165 8.94 -4.62 -7.67
C GLY A 165 8.26 -5.17 -8.92
N LYS A 166 8.81 -6.24 -9.53
CA LYS A 166 8.17 -6.90 -10.69
C LYS A 166 6.79 -7.45 -10.34
N LYS A 167 6.67 -8.11 -9.19
CA LYS A 167 5.41 -8.69 -8.72
C LYS A 167 4.36 -7.60 -8.51
N LEU A 168 4.74 -6.50 -7.85
CA LEU A 168 3.84 -5.37 -7.60
C LEU A 168 3.38 -4.72 -8.90
N LEU A 169 4.28 -4.50 -9.87
CA LEU A 169 3.95 -3.93 -11.16
C LEU A 169 2.94 -4.79 -11.94
N LEU A 170 3.15 -6.11 -11.98
CA LEU A 170 2.23 -7.06 -12.60
C LEU A 170 0.87 -7.06 -11.89
N PHE A 171 0.86 -7.04 -10.56
CA PHE A 171 -0.36 -6.95 -9.77
C PHE A 171 -1.17 -5.69 -10.08
N LEU A 172 -0.52 -4.52 -10.09
CA LEU A 172 -1.17 -3.24 -10.41
C LEU A 172 -1.70 -3.19 -11.83
N LYS A 173 -0.95 -3.74 -12.79
CA LYS A 173 -1.39 -3.86 -14.19
C LYS A 173 -2.66 -4.71 -14.28
N TRP A 174 -2.66 -5.87 -13.64
CA TRP A 174 -3.83 -6.75 -13.59
C TRP A 174 -5.02 -6.06 -12.92
N LYS A 175 -4.85 -5.45 -11.75
CA LYS A 175 -5.92 -4.70 -11.05
C LYS A 175 -6.49 -3.54 -11.86
N CYS A 176 -5.64 -2.83 -12.60
CA CYS A 176 -6.09 -1.77 -13.51
C CYS A 176 -6.94 -2.31 -14.66
N MET A 177 -6.62 -3.49 -15.19
CA MET A 177 -7.43 -4.14 -16.22
C MET A 177 -8.74 -4.67 -15.63
N ASP A 178 -8.69 -5.30 -14.47
CA ASP A 178 -9.84 -5.86 -13.75
C ASP A 178 -10.87 -4.77 -13.40
N ALA A 179 -10.42 -3.64 -12.84
CA ALA A 179 -11.30 -2.51 -12.52
C ALA A 179 -12.01 -1.88 -13.72
N LYS A 180 -11.55 -2.16 -14.96
CA LYS A 180 -12.17 -1.68 -16.21
C LYS A 180 -13.22 -2.63 -16.77
N VAL A 181 -13.45 -3.78 -16.15
CA VAL A 181 -14.46 -4.76 -16.54
C VAL A 181 -15.68 -4.58 -15.61
N PRO A 182 -16.63 -3.70 -15.93
CA PRO A 182 -17.85 -3.52 -15.14
C PRO A 182 -18.82 -4.70 -15.25
#